data_AF-A0A7X2ITF5-F1
#
_entry.id   AF-A0A7X2ITF5-F1
#
_cell.length_a   1.000
_cell.length_b   1.000
_cell.length_c   1.000
_cell.angle_alpha   90.00
_cell.angle_beta   90.00
_cell.angle_gamma   90.00
#
_symmetry.space_group_name_H-M   'P 1'
#
loop_
_entity.id
_entity.type
_entity.pdbx_description
1 polymer ?
#
loop_
_entity_poly.entity_id
_entity_poly.type
_entity_poly.pdbx_seq_one_letter_code
_entity_poly.pdbx_strand_id
1 'polypeptide(L)'
;MKSRAEIKKAHEDAVLRAGLTEHNRLHALKLEVISRPEPPDAILSDGSMITWMEVTAAFFSNEWAKDLSSYNSIKGHIPMESGLYMGMDKQFAVNFCDLLQQKAGKVSYQPLLKRYGPGILVVSLESPWLDAGTIDEIEEEWTGRGRPAISKTFAHVYLRHRAGGGDIVRLWNCD
;
A
#
# COMPACT_ATOMS: atom_id res chain seq x y z
N MET A 1 -26.72 -6.87 1.74
CA MET A 1 -25.76 -6.01 2.46
C MET A 1 -24.41 -6.70 2.40
N LYS A 2 -23.33 -6.02 1.98
CA LYS A 2 -22.01 -6.66 1.85
C LYS A 2 -21.41 -6.93 3.24
N SER A 3 -20.87 -8.12 3.44
CA SER A 3 -20.08 -8.48 4.62
C SER A 3 -18.79 -7.67 4.69
N ARG A 4 -18.20 -7.55 5.89
CA ARG A 4 -16.90 -6.90 6.09
C ARG A 4 -15.80 -7.49 5.20
N ALA A 5 -15.86 -8.80 4.95
CA ALA A 5 -14.93 -9.49 4.07
C ALA A 5 -15.09 -9.05 2.61
N GLU A 6 -16.32 -8.89 2.11
CA GLU A 6 -16.59 -8.43 0.75
C GLU A 6 -16.19 -6.96 0.53
N ILE A 7 -16.39 -6.10 1.53
CA ILE A 7 -15.97 -4.68 1.47
C ILE A 7 -14.43 -4.59 1.42
N LYS A 8 -13.75 -5.34 2.31
CA LYS A 8 -12.30 -5.41 2.35
C LYS A 8 -11.73 -5.90 1.00
N LYS A 9 -12.27 -7.01 0.49
CA LYS A 9 -11.86 -7.57 -0.80
C LYS A 9 -12.09 -6.60 -1.97
N ALA A 10 -13.23 -5.92 -2.01
CA ALA A 10 -13.51 -4.93 -3.06
C ALA A 10 -12.55 -3.73 -3.02
N HIS A 11 -12.14 -3.33 -1.81
CA HIS A 11 -11.14 -2.28 -1.63
C HIS A 11 -9.76 -2.73 -2.10
N GLU A 12 -9.30 -3.91 -1.67
CA GLU A 12 -8.03 -4.53 -2.12
C GLU A 12 -8.00 -4.67 -3.64
N ASP A 13 -9.12 -5.10 -4.24
CA ASP A 13 -9.26 -5.21 -5.69
C ASP A 13 -9.13 -3.87 -6.41
N ALA A 14 -9.68 -2.80 -5.85
CA ALA A 14 -9.56 -1.46 -6.42
C ALA A 14 -8.12 -0.95 -6.36
N VAL A 15 -7.45 -1.13 -5.21
CA VAL A 15 -6.04 -0.73 -5.01
C VAL A 15 -5.13 -1.51 -5.95
N LEU A 16 -5.31 -2.83 -6.05
CA LEU A 16 -4.53 -3.68 -6.95
C LEU A 16 -4.69 -3.23 -8.41
N ARG A 17 -5.94 -3.00 -8.87
CA ARG A 17 -6.19 -2.54 -10.24
C ARG A 17 -5.54 -1.19 -10.53
N ALA A 18 -5.60 -0.25 -9.58
CA ALA A 18 -4.99 1.07 -9.75
C ALA A 18 -3.46 0.96 -9.87
N GLY A 19 -2.83 0.17 -8.98
CA GLY A 19 -1.39 -0.10 -9.04
C GLY A 19 -0.94 -0.81 -10.31
N LEU A 20 -1.67 -1.86 -10.72
CA LEU A 20 -1.38 -2.60 -11.95
C LEU A 20 -1.52 -1.73 -13.21
N THR A 21 -2.55 -0.89 -13.25
CA THR A 21 -2.77 0.03 -14.37
C THR A 21 -1.60 0.99 -14.51
N GLU A 22 -1.16 1.58 -13.40
CA GLU A 22 -0.05 2.52 -13.42
C GLU A 22 1.29 1.85 -13.75
N HIS A 23 1.52 0.64 -13.22
CA HIS A 23 2.71 -0.15 -13.54
C HIS A 23 2.78 -0.49 -15.03
N ASN A 24 1.69 -1.02 -15.59
CA ASN A 24 1.62 -1.32 -17.02
C ASN A 24 1.84 -0.07 -17.88
N ARG A 25 1.28 1.08 -17.47
CA ARG A 25 1.47 2.35 -18.17
C ARG A 25 2.92 2.82 -18.17
N LEU A 26 3.59 2.81 -17.01
CA LEU A 26 4.97 3.27 -16.87
C LEU A 26 5.99 2.38 -17.59
N HIS A 27 5.75 1.06 -17.59
CA HIS A 27 6.68 0.08 -18.14
C HIS A 27 6.28 -0.42 -19.54
N ALA A 28 5.21 0.13 -20.13
CA ALA A 28 4.64 -0.30 -21.40
C ALA A 28 4.33 -1.82 -21.46
N LEU A 29 3.85 -2.37 -20.34
CA LEU A 29 3.52 -3.78 -20.16
C LEU A 29 2.01 -4.03 -20.29
N LYS A 30 1.62 -5.31 -20.35
CA LYS A 30 0.23 -5.77 -20.34
C LYS A 30 0.03 -6.91 -19.35
N LEU A 31 0.56 -6.75 -18.14
CA LEU A 31 0.40 -7.74 -17.08
C LEU A 31 -1.07 -7.84 -16.67
N GLU A 32 -1.55 -9.08 -16.54
CA GLU A 32 -2.88 -9.42 -16.05
C GLU A 32 -2.79 -10.31 -14.81
N VAL A 33 -3.82 -10.27 -13.96
CA VAL A 33 -3.90 -11.13 -12.77
C VAL A 33 -4.25 -12.56 -13.19
N ILE A 34 -3.32 -13.50 -12.99
CA ILE A 34 -3.53 -14.93 -13.29
C ILE A 34 -3.87 -15.75 -12.04
N SER A 35 -3.55 -15.25 -10.85
CA SER A 35 -3.89 -15.90 -9.59
C SER A 35 -3.92 -14.89 -8.44
N ARG A 36 -4.65 -15.23 -7.38
CA ARG A 36 -4.76 -14.45 -6.13
C ARG A 36 -4.56 -15.36 -4.92
N PRO A 37 -3.32 -15.82 -4.68
CA PRO A 37 -2.97 -16.48 -3.43
C PRO A 37 -3.01 -15.46 -2.27
N GLU A 38 -2.85 -15.91 -1.04
CA GLU A 38 -2.88 -15.05 0.15
C GLU A 38 -1.75 -15.47 1.10
N PRO A 39 -0.55 -14.86 1.05
CA PRO A 39 -0.02 -13.86 0.10
C PRO A 39 0.74 -14.46 -1.11
N PRO A 40 1.05 -13.67 -2.16
CA PRO A 40 0.78 -12.23 -2.35
C PRO A 40 -0.61 -11.99 -2.95
N ASP A 41 -1.12 -10.76 -2.85
CA ASP A 41 -2.48 -10.44 -3.29
C ASP A 41 -2.74 -10.69 -4.80
N ALA A 42 -1.68 -10.71 -5.62
CA ALA A 42 -1.77 -11.13 -7.02
C ALA A 42 -0.47 -11.75 -7.57
N ILE A 43 -0.64 -12.77 -8.41
CA ILE A 43 0.36 -13.20 -9.39
C ILE A 43 -0.04 -12.64 -10.75
N LEU A 44 0.93 -12.05 -11.44
CA LEU A 44 0.76 -11.29 -12.67
C LEU A 44 1.52 -11.93 -13.83
N SER A 45 0.96 -11.90 -15.04
CA SER A 45 1.65 -12.37 -16.24
C SER A 45 1.10 -11.71 -17.50
N ASP A 46 1.95 -11.56 -18.52
CA ASP A 46 1.58 -11.20 -19.90
C ASP A 46 1.89 -12.34 -20.90
N GLY A 47 2.16 -13.54 -20.38
CA GLY A 47 2.61 -14.72 -21.14
C GLY A 47 4.13 -14.80 -21.35
N SER A 48 4.86 -13.68 -21.29
CA SER A 48 6.32 -13.67 -21.45
C SER A 48 7.06 -13.64 -20.10
N MET A 49 6.48 -12.95 -19.12
CA MET A 49 7.00 -12.87 -17.76
C MET A 49 5.94 -13.23 -16.72
N ILE A 50 6.40 -13.59 -15.53
CA ILE A 50 5.56 -13.79 -14.35
C ILE A 50 6.18 -12.99 -13.21
N THR A 51 5.36 -12.17 -12.55
CA THR A 51 5.72 -11.41 -11.36
C THR A 51 4.58 -11.45 -10.33
N TRP A 52 4.71 -10.71 -9.25
CA TRP A 52 3.71 -10.65 -8.19
C TRP A 52 3.56 -9.24 -7.64
N MET A 53 2.36 -8.96 -7.12
CA MET A 53 1.99 -7.68 -6.56
C MET A 53 1.32 -7.88 -5.19
N GLU A 54 1.76 -7.08 -4.23
CA GLU A 54 1.18 -6.98 -2.90
C GLU A 54 0.53 -5.60 -2.74
N VAL A 55 -0.61 -5.55 -2.09
CA VAL A 55 -1.28 -4.32 -1.66
C VAL A 55 -1.24 -4.19 -0.13
N THR A 56 -1.09 -2.97 0.34
CA THR A 56 -1.18 -2.68 1.77
C THR A 56 -1.66 -1.24 2.00
N ALA A 57 -1.91 -0.89 3.24
CA ALA A 57 -2.34 0.45 3.62
C ALA A 57 -1.52 0.92 4.83
N ALA A 58 -0.92 2.10 4.69
CA ALA A 58 -0.33 2.85 5.79
C ALA A 58 -1.38 3.79 6.36
N PHE A 59 -1.68 3.64 7.64
CA PHE A 59 -2.65 4.47 8.34
C PHE A 59 -1.94 5.46 9.25
N PHE A 60 -2.50 6.68 9.35
CA PHE A 60 -2.11 7.65 10.36
C PHE A 60 -2.10 7.05 11.77
N SER A 61 -3.14 6.30 12.12
CA SER A 61 -3.24 5.64 13.42
C SER A 61 -4.14 4.41 13.34
N ASN A 62 -4.09 3.57 14.37
CA ASN A 62 -5.01 2.44 14.50
C ASN A 62 -6.46 2.92 14.70
N GLU A 63 -6.62 4.06 15.37
CA GLU A 63 -7.88 4.73 15.64
C GLU A 63 -8.48 5.22 14.31
N TRP A 64 -7.68 5.83 13.45
CA TRP A 64 -8.11 6.23 12.11
C TRP A 64 -8.45 5.02 11.24
N ALA A 65 -7.67 3.94 11.29
CA ALA A 65 -7.97 2.71 10.57
C ALA A 65 -9.32 2.11 11.01
N LYS A 66 -9.62 2.14 12.32
CA LYS A 66 -10.90 1.69 12.89
C LYS A 66 -12.05 2.60 12.45
N ASP A 67 -11.85 3.91 12.50
CA ASP A 67 -12.81 4.91 12.05
C ASP A 67 -13.23 4.63 10.60
N LEU A 68 -12.26 4.64 9.69
CA LEU A 68 -12.49 4.43 8.27
C LEU A 68 -13.15 3.08 7.96
N SER A 69 -12.73 2.02 8.64
CA SER A 69 -13.26 0.67 8.38
C SER A 69 -14.60 0.38 9.05
N SER A 70 -15.03 1.17 10.03
CA SER A 70 -16.26 0.93 10.79
C SER A 70 -17.48 1.69 10.26
N TYR A 71 -17.33 2.66 9.35
CA TYR A 71 -18.45 3.40 8.75
C TYR A 71 -19.54 2.50 8.15
N ASN A 72 -19.15 1.36 7.56
CA ASN A 72 -20.08 0.39 6.96
C ASN A 72 -20.30 -0.86 7.83
N SER A 73 -19.92 -0.80 9.10
CA SER A 73 -20.03 -1.93 10.03
C SER A 73 -21.44 -2.05 10.59
N ILE A 74 -21.96 -3.28 10.64
CA ILE A 74 -23.24 -3.61 11.29
C ILE A 74 -23.21 -3.29 12.80
N LYS A 75 -22.02 -3.36 13.42
CA LYS A 75 -21.83 -3.11 14.86
C LYS A 75 -21.81 -1.62 15.23
N GLY A 76 -22.01 -0.74 14.25
CA GLY A 76 -21.89 0.70 14.41
C GLY A 76 -20.50 1.22 14.05
N HIS A 77 -20.46 2.52 13.75
CA HIS A 77 -19.25 3.29 13.49
C HIS A 77 -18.51 3.58 14.80
N ILE A 78 -17.19 3.41 14.78
CA ILE A 78 -16.27 3.65 15.89
C ILE A 78 -15.40 4.83 15.47
N PRO A 79 -15.82 6.08 15.75
CA PRO A 79 -15.07 7.25 15.35
C PRO A 79 -13.74 7.34 16.11
N MET A 80 -12.73 7.90 15.45
CA MET A 80 -11.52 8.37 16.10
C MET A 80 -11.88 9.49 17.10
N GLU A 81 -11.19 9.54 18.24
CA GLU A 81 -11.51 10.51 19.29
C GLU A 81 -11.36 11.96 18.77
N SER A 82 -12.22 12.85 19.25
CA SER A 82 -12.07 14.28 18.98
C SER A 82 -10.97 14.86 19.85
N GLY A 83 -10.10 15.68 19.30
CA GLY A 83 -9.00 16.28 20.04
C GLY A 83 -8.02 17.03 19.17
N LEU A 84 -7.03 17.65 19.82
CA LEU A 84 -5.91 18.27 19.12
C LEU A 84 -4.89 17.20 18.74
N TYR A 85 -4.66 17.04 17.44
CA TYR A 85 -3.63 16.16 16.90
C TYR A 85 -2.42 17.01 16.46
N MET A 86 -1.22 16.61 16.88
CA MET A 86 0.03 17.35 16.63
C MET A 86 1.05 16.43 15.96
N GLY A 87 1.85 16.97 15.03
CA GLY A 87 2.91 16.21 14.35
C GLY A 87 2.38 15.06 13.50
N MET A 88 1.22 15.24 12.87
CA MET A 88 0.46 14.18 12.20
C MET A 88 1.24 13.58 11.03
N ASP A 89 1.89 14.43 10.23
CA ASP A 89 2.69 14.00 9.08
C ASP A 89 3.90 13.18 9.51
N LYS A 90 4.65 13.66 10.50
CA LYS A 90 5.78 12.91 11.08
C LYS A 90 5.35 11.57 11.66
N GLN A 91 4.23 11.53 12.38
CA GLN A 91 3.69 10.28 12.92
C GLN A 91 3.29 9.31 11.79
N PHE A 92 2.64 9.81 10.75
CA PHE A 92 2.31 9.03 9.57
C PHE A 92 3.56 8.48 8.88
N ALA A 93 4.60 9.31 8.71
CA ALA A 93 5.86 8.95 8.09
C ALA A 93 6.57 7.80 8.83
N VAL A 94 6.61 7.85 10.17
CA VAL A 94 7.14 6.76 11.00
C VAL A 94 6.36 5.47 10.76
N ASN A 95 5.02 5.53 10.83
CA ASN A 95 4.17 4.35 10.62
C ASN A 95 4.33 3.75 9.21
N PHE A 96 4.44 4.61 8.19
CA PHE A 96 4.68 4.19 6.81
C PHE A 96 6.03 3.47 6.68
N CYS A 97 7.11 4.04 7.23
CA CYS A 97 8.45 3.47 7.16
C CYS A 97 8.54 2.14 7.92
N ASP A 98 7.90 2.03 9.09
CA ASP A 98 7.81 0.79 9.87
C ASP A 98 7.07 -0.31 9.08
N LEU A 99 5.94 0.04 8.47
CA LEU A 99 5.16 -0.88 7.62
C LEU A 99 6.00 -1.40 6.45
N LEU A 100 6.72 -0.52 5.76
CA LEU A 100 7.57 -0.90 4.63
C LEU A 100 8.66 -1.88 5.04
N GLN A 101 9.37 -1.61 6.14
CA GLN A 101 10.40 -2.53 6.64
C GLN A 101 9.80 -3.87 7.05
N GLN A 102 8.65 -3.86 7.73
CA GLN A 102 7.95 -5.08 8.09
C GLN A 102 7.56 -5.91 6.86
N LYS A 103 7.03 -5.26 5.82
CA LYS A 103 6.68 -5.93 4.55
C LYS A 103 7.93 -6.47 3.85
N ALA A 104 8.97 -5.66 3.71
CA ALA A 104 10.21 -6.08 3.06
C ALA A 104 10.88 -7.28 3.75
N GLY A 105 10.76 -7.39 5.07
CA GLY A 105 11.30 -8.48 5.89
C GLY A 105 10.41 -9.72 6.03
N LYS A 106 9.23 -9.77 5.39
CA LYS A 106 8.25 -10.83 5.65
C LYS A 106 8.71 -12.18 5.07
N VAL A 107 8.91 -13.16 5.94
CA VAL A 107 9.41 -14.51 5.58
C VAL A 107 8.48 -15.23 4.59
N SER A 108 7.18 -14.95 4.61
CA SER A 108 6.22 -15.57 3.68
C SER A 108 6.49 -15.23 2.21
N TYR A 109 7.24 -14.17 1.90
CA TYR A 109 7.59 -13.82 0.52
C TYR A 109 8.78 -14.62 -0.02
N GLN A 110 9.55 -15.32 0.83
CA GLN A 110 10.77 -16.03 0.41
C GLN A 110 10.56 -17.03 -0.74
N PRO A 111 9.47 -17.83 -0.79
CA PRO A 111 9.20 -18.70 -1.93
C PRO A 111 8.96 -17.93 -3.23
N LEU A 112 8.31 -16.76 -3.15
CA LEU A 112 8.04 -15.89 -4.31
C LEU A 112 9.33 -15.26 -4.81
N LEU A 113 10.15 -14.73 -3.91
CA LEU A 113 11.45 -14.13 -4.24
C LEU A 113 12.36 -15.13 -4.95
N LYS A 114 12.40 -16.38 -4.48
CA LYS A 114 13.18 -17.45 -5.14
C LYS A 114 12.63 -17.82 -6.52
N ARG A 115 11.32 -17.73 -6.72
CA ARG A 115 10.66 -18.21 -7.94
C ARG A 115 10.53 -17.14 -9.02
N TYR A 116 10.21 -15.91 -8.64
CA TYR A 116 9.84 -14.82 -9.54
C TYR A 116 10.71 -13.56 -9.35
N GLY A 117 11.57 -13.52 -8.32
CA GLY A 117 12.34 -12.32 -7.98
C GLY A 117 11.53 -11.30 -7.17
N PRO A 118 12.07 -10.07 -7.01
CA PRO A 118 11.40 -8.99 -6.30
C PRO A 118 10.06 -8.62 -6.92
N GLY A 119 9.06 -8.36 -6.07
CA GLY A 119 7.71 -8.04 -6.49
C GLY A 119 7.43 -6.55 -6.64
N ILE A 120 6.15 -6.22 -6.74
CA ILE A 120 5.63 -4.85 -6.76
C ILE A 120 4.80 -4.64 -5.49
N LEU A 121 5.01 -3.52 -4.79
CA LEU A 121 4.21 -3.13 -3.63
C LEU A 121 3.35 -1.91 -3.97
N VAL A 122 2.08 -1.94 -3.61
CA VAL A 122 1.20 -0.77 -3.67
C VAL A 122 0.76 -0.41 -2.25
N VAL A 123 1.14 0.78 -1.78
CA VAL A 123 0.81 1.28 -0.45
C VAL A 123 -0.25 2.36 -0.56
N SER A 124 -1.43 2.09 -0.01
CA SER A 124 -2.45 3.12 0.17
C SER A 124 -2.08 4.02 1.33
N LEU A 125 -2.01 5.33 1.10
CA LEU A 125 -1.77 6.34 2.11
C LEU A 125 -3.11 6.80 2.68
N GLU A 126 -3.39 6.41 3.92
CA GLU A 126 -4.67 6.67 4.59
C GLU A 126 -4.43 7.61 5.79
N SER A 127 -4.40 8.92 5.51
CA SER A 127 -4.32 10.00 6.50
C SER A 127 -5.41 11.03 6.24
N PRO A 128 -6.11 11.54 7.29
CA PRO A 128 -7.07 12.64 7.14
C PRO A 128 -6.43 13.94 6.63
N TRP A 129 -5.13 14.10 6.86
CA TRP A 129 -4.37 15.32 6.57
C TRP A 129 -3.34 15.10 5.47
N LEU A 130 -3.53 14.07 4.64
CA LEU A 130 -2.58 13.77 3.58
C LEU A 130 -2.42 14.95 2.63
N ASP A 131 -1.22 15.50 2.58
CA ASP A 131 -0.83 16.54 1.63
C ASP A 131 0.60 16.33 1.12
N ALA A 132 1.16 17.34 0.46
CA ALA A 132 2.53 17.28 -0.02
C ALA A 132 3.56 17.23 1.13
N GLY A 133 3.31 17.90 2.25
CA GLY A 133 4.18 17.89 3.43
C GLY A 133 4.24 16.51 4.09
N THR A 134 3.14 15.74 4.05
CA THR A 134 3.16 14.33 4.49
C THR A 134 4.17 13.50 3.70
N ILE A 135 4.31 13.79 2.39
CA ILE A 135 5.24 13.06 1.53
C ILE A 135 6.68 13.46 1.85
N ASP A 136 6.94 14.75 2.05
CA ASP A 136 8.26 15.24 2.41
C ASP A 136 8.73 14.61 3.74
N GLU A 137 7.84 14.51 4.74
CA GLU A 137 8.13 13.82 6.02
C GLU A 137 8.41 12.32 5.84
N ILE A 138 7.74 11.63 4.89
CA ILE A 138 8.07 10.24 4.54
C ILE A 138 9.49 10.13 3.99
N GLU A 139 9.88 11.03 3.08
CA GLU A 139 11.22 11.04 2.49
C GLU A 139 12.30 11.36 3.53
N GLU A 140 12.03 12.32 4.42
CA GLU A 140 12.92 12.69 5.52
C GLU A 140 13.10 11.54 6.50
N GLU A 141 12.02 10.88 6.93
CA GLU A 141 12.07 9.73 7.82
C GLU A 141 12.78 8.54 7.17
N TRP A 142 12.49 8.24 5.90
CA TRP A 142 13.14 7.16 5.16
C TRP A 142 14.65 7.39 4.99
N THR A 143 15.02 8.64 4.67
CA THR A 143 16.43 9.06 4.55
C THR A 143 17.12 9.04 5.91
N GLY A 144 16.45 9.50 6.98
CA GLY A 144 16.97 9.49 8.35
C GLY A 144 17.25 8.08 8.87
N ARG A 145 16.55 7.07 8.35
CA ARG A 145 16.79 5.64 8.61
C ARG A 145 17.92 5.03 7.76
N GLY A 146 18.60 5.84 6.96
CA GLY A 146 19.69 5.41 6.09
C GLY A 146 19.24 4.63 4.86
N ARG A 147 17.99 4.85 4.40
CA ARG A 147 17.39 4.20 3.22
C ARG A 147 17.53 2.67 3.24
N PRO A 148 16.80 1.98 4.14
CA PRO A 148 16.85 0.53 4.24
C PRO A 148 16.59 -0.14 2.88
N ALA A 149 17.45 -1.08 2.49
CA ALA A 149 17.36 -1.73 1.19
C ALA A 149 16.13 -2.65 1.11
N ILE A 150 15.03 -2.16 0.54
CA ILE A 150 13.81 -2.94 0.28
C ILE A 150 13.72 -3.48 -1.15
N SER A 151 14.59 -3.00 -2.05
CA SER A 151 14.65 -3.40 -3.47
C SER A 151 14.91 -4.88 -3.69
N LYS A 152 15.49 -5.58 -2.71
CA LYS A 152 15.63 -7.05 -2.70
C LYS A 152 14.30 -7.79 -2.59
N THR A 153 13.27 -7.15 -2.04
CA THR A 153 11.94 -7.74 -1.88
C THR A 153 10.94 -7.12 -2.85
N PHE A 154 11.00 -5.81 -3.06
CA PHE A 154 10.10 -5.08 -3.95
C PHE A 154 10.91 -4.23 -4.93
N ALA A 155 10.90 -4.58 -6.21
CA ALA A 155 11.57 -3.79 -7.25
C ALA A 155 10.88 -2.44 -7.49
N HIS A 156 9.58 -2.35 -7.21
CA HIS A 156 8.80 -1.14 -7.36
C HIS A 156 7.86 -0.95 -6.18
N VAL A 157 7.78 0.28 -5.67
CA VAL A 157 6.81 0.69 -4.65
C VAL A 157 5.97 1.82 -5.20
N TYR A 158 4.64 1.66 -5.14
CA TYR A 158 3.68 2.66 -5.59
C TYR A 158 2.96 3.25 -4.39
N LEU A 159 2.87 4.58 -4.33
CA LEU A 159 2.03 5.28 -3.38
C LEU A 159 0.69 5.56 -4.02
N ARG A 160 -0.37 5.14 -3.35
CA ARG A 160 -1.75 5.37 -3.78
C ARG A 160 -2.45 6.24 -2.75
N HIS A 161 -3.15 7.27 -3.19
CA HIS A 161 -4.10 7.99 -2.33
C HIS A 161 -5.32 8.43 -3.12
N ARG A 162 -6.41 8.75 -2.39
CA ARG A 162 -7.63 9.27 -3.01
C ARG A 162 -7.53 10.78 -3.16
N ALA A 163 -7.96 11.28 -4.31
CA ALA A 163 -8.23 12.69 -4.54
C ALA A 163 -9.66 12.83 -5.12
N GLY A 164 -10.18 14.06 -5.17
CA GLY A 164 -11.56 14.32 -5.63
C GLY A 164 -11.91 13.79 -7.04
N GLY A 165 -10.91 13.44 -7.85
CA GLY A 165 -11.07 12.85 -9.19
C GLY A 165 -10.83 11.34 -9.29
N GLY A 166 -10.50 10.65 -8.20
CA GLY A 166 -10.19 9.21 -8.19
C GLY A 166 -8.89 8.86 -7.47
N ASP A 167 -8.32 7.71 -7.82
CA ASP A 167 -7.07 7.24 -7.24
C ASP A 167 -5.88 7.88 -7.95
N ILE A 168 -5.02 8.55 -7.19
CA ILE A 168 -3.69 8.96 -7.63
C ILE A 168 -2.73 7.85 -7.23
N VAL A 169 -2.02 7.31 -8.21
CA VAL A 169 -0.97 6.31 -8.03
C VAL A 169 0.31 6.84 -8.64
N ARG A 170 1.41 6.77 -7.90
CA ARG A 170 2.73 7.18 -8.40
C ARG A 170 3.81 6.23 -7.92
N LEU A 171 4.81 6.02 -8.77
CA LEU A 171 6.02 5.31 -8.38
C LEU A 171 6.77 6.13 -7.32
N TRP A 172 7.24 5.46 -6.28
CA TRP A 172 8.05 6.04 -5.22
C TRP A 172 9.46 5.50 -5.30
N ASN A 173 10.44 6.40 -5.25
CA ASN A 173 11.83 6.03 -5.33
C ASN A 173 12.35 5.72 -3.93
N CYS A 174 12.46 4.44 -3.61
CA CYS A 174 12.93 3.98 -2.29
C CYS A 174 14.46 3.89 -2.16
N ASP A 175 15.21 4.07 -3.26
CA ASP A 175 16.67 4.00 -3.34
C ASP A 175 17.32 5.40 -3.48
#